data_AF-A0A9X1Z3Z5-F1
#
_entry.id   AF-A0A9X1Z3Z5-F1
#
_cell.length_a   1.000
_cell.length_b   1.000
_cell.length_c   1.000
_cell.angle_alpha   90.00
_cell.angle_beta   90.00
_cell.angle_gamma   90.00
#
_symmetry.space_group_name_H-M   'P 1'
#
loop_
_entity.id
_entity.type
_entity.pdbx_description
1 polymer ?
#
loop_
_entity_poly.entity_id
_entity_poly.type
_entity_poly.pdbx_seq_one_letter_code
_entity_poly.pdbx_strand_id
1 'polypeptide(L)'
;MDGDDSNMTSSDTDAIYYNGLFDVENPDGILRIGMTAQVSIILEQGEDVILVPSQILQPNHGKRSGFRVPVLVNDEIEYRNVTVGINNKVNAEITKGLEEGDQIILGTGGSTDTFSTRRGNRRPPMGF
;
A
#
# COMPACT_ATOMS: atom_id res chain seq x y z
N MET A 1 -41.40 -6.21 21.61
CA MET A 1 -39.93 -6.20 21.36
C MET A 1 -39.66 -7.61 20.92
N ASP A 2 -39.75 -7.86 19.61
CA ASP A 2 -39.74 -9.22 19.07
C ASP A 2 -38.82 -9.15 17.86
N GLY A 3 -37.60 -9.65 18.07
CA GLY A 3 -36.46 -9.50 17.18
C GLY A 3 -36.62 -10.31 15.91
N ASP A 4 -36.74 -9.60 14.81
CA ASP A 4 -36.72 -10.15 13.46
C ASP A 4 -35.29 -9.97 12.91
N ASP A 5 -34.49 -11.03 12.95
CA ASP A 5 -33.09 -11.03 12.49
C ASP A 5 -32.90 -11.97 11.29
N SER A 6 -33.85 -11.93 10.35
CA SER A 6 -33.94 -12.85 9.22
C SER A 6 -33.20 -12.39 7.96
N ASN A 7 -32.30 -11.40 8.04
CA ASN A 7 -31.58 -10.89 6.87
C ASN A 7 -30.07 -10.65 7.05
N MET A 8 -29.42 -11.40 7.95
CA MET A 8 -27.95 -11.50 7.99
C MET A 8 -27.48 -12.45 6.89
N THR A 9 -27.21 -11.94 5.69
CA THR A 9 -26.46 -12.66 4.66
C THR A 9 -24.97 -12.58 5.03
N SER A 10 -24.52 -13.58 5.77
CA SER A 10 -23.09 -13.85 5.94
C SER A 10 -22.59 -14.37 4.60
N SER A 11 -21.92 -13.51 3.83
CA SER A 11 -21.23 -13.95 2.62
C SER A 11 -19.96 -14.68 3.04
N ASP A 12 -20.10 -15.95 3.43
CA ASP A 12 -18.99 -16.87 3.63
C ASP A 12 -18.29 -17.09 2.29
N THR A 13 -17.30 -16.23 2.01
CA THR A 13 -16.37 -16.47 0.91
C THR A 13 -15.38 -17.50 1.42
N ASP A 14 -15.70 -18.79 1.26
CA ASP A 14 -14.80 -19.89 1.61
C ASP A 14 -13.46 -19.70 0.88
N ALA A 15 -12.38 -19.54 1.66
CA ALA A 15 -11.04 -19.41 1.11
C ALA A 15 -10.57 -20.76 0.56
N ILE A 16 -10.06 -20.76 -0.67
CA ILE A 16 -9.48 -21.96 -1.30
C ILE A 16 -8.00 -22.05 -0.91
N TYR A 17 -7.59 -23.18 -0.35
CA TYR A 17 -6.21 -23.44 0.07
C TYR A 17 -5.56 -24.53 -0.80
N TYR A 18 -4.28 -24.36 -1.08
CA TYR A 18 -3.43 -25.35 -1.75
C TYR A 18 -2.29 -25.78 -0.82
N ASN A 19 -2.05 -27.09 -0.75
CA ASN A 19 -0.98 -27.65 0.07
C ASN A 19 0.33 -27.71 -0.74
N GLY A 20 1.40 -27.16 -0.17
CA GLY A 20 2.78 -27.36 -0.63
C GLY A 20 3.54 -28.23 0.36
N LEU A 21 4.32 -29.20 -0.14
CA LEU A 21 5.20 -30.01 0.69
C LEU A 21 6.63 -29.48 0.58
N PHE A 22 7.33 -29.39 1.71
CA PHE A 22 8.72 -28.95 1.80
C PHE A 22 9.51 -29.97 2.62
N ASP A 23 10.67 -30.37 2.10
CA ASP A 23 11.62 -31.18 2.84
C ASP A 23 12.64 -30.27 3.53
N VAL A 24 12.79 -30.42 4.84
CA VAL A 24 13.74 -29.65 5.66
C VAL A 24 14.58 -30.63 6.47
N GLU A 25 15.90 -30.51 6.37
CA GLU A 25 16.82 -31.32 7.15
C GLU A 25 16.65 -31.00 8.66
N ASN A 26 16.50 -32.04 9.47
CA ASN A 26 16.33 -31.93 10.93
C ASN A 26 17.35 -32.82 11.66
N PRO A 27 18.67 -32.60 11.46
CA PRO A 27 19.71 -33.46 12.04
C PRO A 27 19.70 -33.48 13.57
N ASP A 28 19.34 -32.35 14.20
CA ASP A 28 19.32 -32.18 15.65
C ASP A 28 17.98 -32.57 16.31
N GLY A 29 16.96 -32.95 15.51
CA GLY A 29 15.65 -33.36 16.02
C GLY A 29 14.84 -32.25 16.72
N ILE A 30 15.16 -30.99 16.44
CA ILE A 30 14.54 -29.82 17.08
C ILE A 30 13.12 -29.57 16.58
N LEU A 31 12.83 -29.89 15.31
CA LEU A 31 11.51 -29.74 14.71
C LEU A 31 10.59 -30.88 15.16
N ARG A 32 9.51 -30.55 15.87
CA ARG A 32 8.53 -31.53 16.40
C ARG A 32 7.19 -31.43 15.67
N ILE A 33 6.46 -32.54 15.64
CA ILE A 33 5.10 -32.58 15.11
C ILE A 33 4.20 -31.59 15.85
N GLY A 34 3.29 -30.93 15.11
CA GLY A 34 2.36 -29.96 15.67
C GLY A 34 2.94 -28.55 15.90
N MET A 35 4.22 -28.31 15.57
CA MET A 35 4.76 -26.94 15.53
C MET A 35 4.16 -26.16 14.36
N THR A 36 3.81 -24.89 14.62
CA THR A 36 3.45 -23.94 13.57
C THR A 36 4.73 -23.42 12.91
N ALA A 37 4.73 -23.35 11.58
CA ALA A 37 5.79 -22.71 10.81
C ALA A 37 5.22 -21.48 10.10
N GLN A 38 6.03 -20.42 10.00
CA GLN A 38 5.75 -19.30 9.11
C GLN A 38 6.53 -19.52 7.81
N VAL A 39 5.81 -19.60 6.69
CA VAL A 39 6.42 -19.76 5.37
C VAL A 39 6.38 -18.43 4.66
N SER A 40 7.53 -17.98 4.14
CA SER A 40 7.62 -16.82 3.25
C SER A 40 7.96 -17.32 1.86
N ILE A 41 7.13 -16.98 0.88
CA ILE A 41 7.31 -17.37 -0.52
C ILE A 41 7.65 -16.11 -1.31
N ILE A 42 8.82 -16.13 -1.95
CA ILE A 42 9.23 -15.07 -2.86
C ILE A 42 8.65 -15.40 -4.23
N LEU A 43 7.75 -14.55 -4.75
CA LEU A 43 7.08 -14.76 -6.03
C LEU A 43 7.92 -14.27 -7.21
N GLU A 44 8.52 -13.10 -7.06
CA GLU A 44 9.37 -12.45 -8.06
C GLU A 44 10.51 -11.71 -7.36
N GLN A 45 11.65 -11.60 -8.04
CA GLN A 45 12.84 -10.90 -7.58
C GLN A 45 13.47 -10.17 -8.76
N GLY A 46 13.79 -8.88 -8.56
CA GLY A 46 14.58 -8.08 -9.49
C GLY A 46 15.93 -7.74 -8.86
N GLU A 47 17.01 -7.90 -9.62
CA GLU A 47 18.37 -7.51 -9.24
C GLU A 47 18.79 -6.27 -10.04
N ASP A 48 19.59 -5.39 -9.44
CA ASP A 48 20.08 -4.14 -10.07
C ASP A 48 18.96 -3.28 -10.68
N VAL A 49 17.92 -3.00 -9.86
CA VAL A 49 16.75 -2.22 -10.27
C VAL A 49 16.58 -0.93 -9.46
N ILE A 50 16.00 0.09 -10.10
CA ILE A 50 15.63 1.33 -9.42
C ILE A 50 14.40 1.08 -8.56
N LEU A 51 14.55 1.24 -7.24
CA LEU A 51 13.51 0.97 -6.26
C LEU A 51 12.99 2.28 -5.67
N VAL A 52 11.68 2.48 -5.73
CA VAL A 52 11.02 3.66 -5.15
C VAL A 52 9.90 3.25 -4.20
N PRO A 53 9.60 4.04 -3.16
CA PRO A 53 8.45 3.78 -2.31
C PRO A 53 7.16 3.83 -3.12
N SER A 54 6.27 2.86 -2.93
CA SER A 54 5.00 2.76 -3.69
C SER A 54 4.10 3.99 -3.51
N GLN A 55 4.28 4.72 -2.41
CA GLN A 55 3.47 5.89 -2.01
C GLN A 55 3.63 7.10 -2.95
N ILE A 56 4.74 7.22 -3.68
CA ILE A 56 4.96 8.34 -4.60
C ILE A 56 4.35 8.11 -5.97
N LEU A 57 3.96 6.86 -6.27
CA LEU A 57 3.40 6.49 -7.56
C LEU A 57 2.02 7.11 -7.70
N GLN A 58 1.92 8.15 -8.51
CA GLN A 58 0.64 8.76 -8.82
C GLN A 58 0.04 8.09 -10.06
N PRO A 59 -1.24 7.66 -10.02
CA PRO A 59 -1.91 7.18 -11.21
C PRO A 59 -2.03 8.31 -12.23
N ASN A 60 -1.61 8.05 -13.46
CA ASN A 60 -1.79 8.98 -14.56
C ASN A 60 -3.21 8.82 -15.11
N HIS A 61 -4.13 9.69 -14.64
CA HIS A 61 -5.54 9.67 -15.05
C HIS A 61 -5.77 9.81 -16.58
N GLY A 62 -4.74 10.13 -17.38
CA GLY A 62 -4.82 10.22 -18.84
C GLY A 62 -4.51 8.91 -19.59
N LYS A 63 -3.92 7.89 -18.95
CA LYS A 63 -3.62 6.59 -19.58
C LYS A 63 -4.05 5.46 -18.65
N ARG A 64 -4.75 4.45 -19.19
CA ARG A 64 -5.32 3.30 -18.43
C ARG A 64 -4.29 2.50 -17.61
N SER A 65 -3.00 2.65 -17.86
CA SER A 65 -1.93 2.00 -17.10
C SER A 65 -0.64 2.82 -17.22
N GLY A 66 -0.57 3.93 -16.49
CA GLY A 66 0.63 4.74 -16.42
C GLY A 66 0.78 5.32 -15.01
N PHE A 67 2.00 5.26 -14.48
CA PHE A 67 2.34 5.93 -13.23
C PHE A 67 3.21 7.13 -13.53
N ARG A 68 3.13 8.15 -12.67
CA ARG A 68 4.03 9.29 -12.69
C ARG A 68 4.65 9.51 -11.32
N VAL A 69 5.89 9.96 -11.31
CA VAL A 69 6.66 10.23 -10.10
C VAL A 69 7.10 11.70 -10.10
N PRO A 70 6.93 12.43 -8.99
CA PRO A 70 7.49 13.77 -8.84
C PRO A 70 9.00 13.68 -8.61
N VAL A 71 9.77 14.21 -9.56
CA VAL A 71 11.23 14.34 -9.49
C VAL A 71 11.57 15.82 -9.27
N LEU A 72 12.55 16.08 -8.41
CA LEU A 72 13.08 17.42 -8.16
C LEU A 72 14.20 17.70 -9.16
N VAL A 73 14.01 18.69 -10.03
CA VAL A 73 15.00 19.11 -11.02
C VAL A 73 15.17 20.63 -10.89
N ASN A 74 16.38 21.09 -10.53
CA ASN A 74 16.67 22.53 -10.34
C ASN A 74 15.68 23.24 -9.39
N ASP A 75 15.36 22.62 -8.26
CA ASP A 75 14.37 23.11 -7.27
C ASP A 75 12.92 23.20 -7.77
N GLU A 76 12.62 22.71 -8.99
CA GLU A 76 11.26 22.60 -9.53
C GLU A 76 10.78 21.15 -9.54
N ILE A 77 9.47 20.96 -9.35
CA ILE A 77 8.84 19.63 -9.34
C ILE A 77 8.44 19.27 -10.77
N GLU A 78 9.09 18.27 -11.35
CA GLU A 78 8.75 17.71 -12.65
C GLU A 78 8.08 16.34 -12.49
N TYR A 79 6.92 16.16 -13.13
CA TYR A 79 6.23 14.86 -13.13
C TYR A 79 6.71 13.99 -14.29
N ARG A 80 7.51 12.98 -13.98
CA ARG A 80 8.04 12.05 -14.98
C ARG A 80 7.15 10.81 -15.09
N ASN A 81 6.81 10.40 -16.30
CA ASN A 81 6.08 9.15 -16.53
C ASN A 81 7.02 7.97 -16.37
N VAL A 82 6.60 6.97 -15.59
CA VAL A 82 7.40 5.79 -15.27
C VAL A 82 6.66 4.50 -15.60
N THR A 83 7.43 3.46 -15.90
CA THR A 83 6.92 2.09 -16.06
C THR A 83 7.28 1.29 -14.81
N VAL A 84 6.25 0.76 -14.15
CA VAL A 84 6.41 -0.01 -12.90
C VAL A 84 6.47 -1.50 -13.24
N GLY A 85 7.44 -2.21 -12.66
CA GLY A 85 7.58 -3.66 -12.72
C GLY A 85 6.97 -4.31 -11.47
N ILE A 86 7.80 -4.98 -10.68
CA ILE A 86 7.39 -5.61 -9.42
C ILE A 86 6.92 -4.55 -8.43
N ASN A 87 5.77 -4.78 -7.79
CA ASN A 87 5.25 -3.90 -6.73
C ASN A 87 4.77 -4.74 -5.54
N ASN A 88 5.46 -4.62 -4.41
CA ASN A 88 5.15 -5.35 -3.18
C ASN A 88 4.32 -4.52 -2.18
N LYS A 89 3.67 -3.46 -2.65
CA LYS A 89 2.87 -2.47 -1.90
C LYS A 89 3.65 -1.58 -0.94
N VAL A 90 4.89 -1.93 -0.59
CA VAL A 90 5.81 -1.06 0.18
C VAL A 90 6.70 -0.29 -0.79
N ASN A 91 7.32 -1.03 -1.70
CA ASN A 91 8.23 -0.57 -2.71
C ASN A 91 7.77 -1.04 -4.09
N ALA A 92 8.14 -0.26 -5.09
CA ALA A 92 7.90 -0.54 -6.48
C ALA A 92 9.20 -0.43 -7.26
N GLU A 93 9.38 -1.36 -8.17
CA GLU A 93 10.45 -1.39 -9.14
C GLU A 93 10.09 -0.48 -10.33
N ILE A 94 11.03 0.38 -10.73
CA ILE A 94 10.91 1.22 -11.91
C ILE A 94 11.80 0.65 -13.02
N THR A 95 11.16 0.12 -14.06
CA THR A 95 11.86 -0.47 -15.21
C THR A 95 12.27 0.60 -16.22
N LYS A 96 11.52 1.71 -16.31
CA LYS A 96 11.79 2.82 -17.22
C LYS A 96 11.30 4.15 -16.66
N GLY A 97 12.01 5.21 -17.00
CA GLY A 97 11.60 6.59 -16.77
C GLY A 97 12.17 7.23 -15.51
N LEU A 98 13.09 6.57 -14.81
CA LEU A 98 13.94 7.18 -13.79
C LEU A 98 15.37 6.70 -14.02
N GLU A 99 16.32 7.50 -13.56
CA GLU A 99 17.74 7.19 -13.56
C GLU A 99 18.29 7.24 -12.12
N GLU A 100 19.40 6.54 -11.89
CA GLU A 100 20.09 6.61 -10.61
C GLU A 100 20.56 8.05 -10.33
N GLY A 101 20.22 8.56 -9.14
CA GLY A 101 20.54 9.93 -8.74
C GLY A 101 19.38 10.93 -8.89
N ASP A 102 18.27 10.54 -9.54
CA ASP A 102 17.05 11.35 -9.53
C ASP A 102 16.54 11.54 -8.09
N GLN A 103 16.33 12.80 -7.69
CA GLN A 103 15.75 13.11 -6.39
C GLN A 103 14.23 13.08 -6.47
N ILE A 104 13.60 12.22 -5.68
CA ILE A 104 12.15 12.04 -5.65
C ILE A 104 11.54 12.64 -4.39
N ILE A 105 10.31 13.16 -4.50
CA ILE A 105 9.60 13.75 -3.37
C ILE A 105 8.64 12.71 -2.79
N LEU A 106 8.90 12.30 -1.54
CA LEU A 106 8.15 11.25 -0.82
C LEU A 106 6.78 11.70 -0.28
N GLY A 107 6.27 12.83 -0.79
CA GLY A 107 5.08 13.49 -0.31
C GLY A 107 5.40 14.92 0.10
N THR A 108 4.68 15.88 -0.48
CA THR A 108 4.55 17.20 0.12
C THR A 108 3.84 16.98 1.45
N GLY A 109 4.56 17.15 2.58
CA GLY A 109 3.99 17.00 3.91
C GLY A 109 2.61 17.62 3.91
N GLY A 110 1.59 16.80 4.19
CA GLY A 110 0.20 17.14 3.95
C GLY A 110 -0.04 18.57 4.39
N SER A 111 -0.60 19.38 3.48
CA SER A 111 -1.20 20.66 3.82
C SER A 111 -1.88 20.47 5.16
N THR A 112 -1.32 21.10 6.20
CA THR A 112 -1.92 21.16 7.52
C THR A 112 -3.28 21.78 7.29
N ASP A 113 -4.29 20.93 7.14
CA ASP A 113 -5.67 21.32 7.03
C ASP A 113 -5.98 21.87 8.41
N THR A 114 -5.75 23.17 8.56
CA THR A 114 -6.02 23.91 9.77
C THR A 114 -7.47 23.63 10.08
N PHE A 115 -7.73 22.76 11.07
CA PHE A 115 -9.05 22.55 11.64
C PHE A 115 -9.47 23.90 12.25
N SER A 116 -9.98 24.79 11.40
CA SER A 116 -10.68 25.99 11.83
C SER A 116 -11.95 25.47 12.48
N THR A 117 -11.86 25.30 13.79
CA THR A 117 -13.01 25.09 14.66
C THR A 117 -13.90 26.29 14.42
N ARG A 118 -14.90 26.14 13.53
CA ARG A 118 -16.01 27.06 13.40
C ARG A 118 -16.73 27.01 14.74
N ARG A 119 -16.25 27.83 15.69
CA ARG A 119 -16.94 28.13 16.94
C ARG A 119 -18.26 28.76 16.54
N GLY A 120 -19.26 27.90 16.44
CA GLY A 120 -20.65 28.26 16.27
C GLY A 120 -20.98 29.31 17.32
N ASN A 121 -21.44 30.44 16.81
CA ASN A 121 -21.96 31.57 17.56
C ASN A 121 -23.12 31.06 18.44
N ARG A 122 -22.83 30.68 19.69
CA ARG A 122 -23.86 30.36 20.69
C ARG A 122 -24.60 31.64 21.05
N ARG A 123 -25.78 31.86 20.44
CA ARG A 123 -26.77 32.82 20.93
C ARG A 123 -27.51 32.18 22.11
N PRO A 124 -27.70 32.89 23.24
CA PRO A 124 -28.39 32.34 24.40
C PRO A 124 -29.92 32.26 24.15
N PRO A 125 -30.62 31.36 24.85
CA PRO A 125 -32.06 31.16 24.68
C PRO A 125 -32.85 32.31 25.33
N MET A 126 -33.81 32.87 24.59
CA MET A 126 -34.85 33.75 25.12
C MET A 126 -36.05 32.91 25.51
N GLY A 127 -36.51 33.06 26.76
CA GLY A 127 -37.70 32.40 27.27
C GLY A 127 -39.00 32.97 26.68
N PHE A 128 -40.00 32.09 26.57
CA PHE A 128 -41.32 32.17 27.18
C PHE A 128 -41.84 30.73 27.34
#